data_AF-A0AAT9DSY4-F1
#
_entry.id   AF-A0AAT9DSY4-F1
#
_cell.length_a   1.000
_cell.length_b   1.000
_cell.length_c   1.000
_cell.angle_alpha   90.00
_cell.angle_beta   90.00
_cell.angle_gamma   90.00
#
_symmetry.space_group_name_H-M   'P 1'
#
loop_
_entity.id
_entity.type
_entity.pdbx_description
1 polymer ?
#
loop_
_entity_poly.entity_id
_entity_poly.type
_entity_poly.pdbx_seq_one_letter_code
_entity_poly.pdbx_strand_id
1 'polypeptide(L)'
;MRLESIPKCFAPKSPTFSDSPRATASDSLTGTDVMAAFGMCQAQAEFGLDLFLAKQGISSPERALERLKEYAIKAAGAHKAIRKHSEEVQHKAIGIMVAFAFQDYSRSAASVRTCECCRGEGFIDAEVFTNKVQYPDGKPPKWAKITKGVFPSYWEEVKSVREVVKVLCPTCKGKKVISNACRCHGRGKVLDKKLSDKTGIPVMKDCDKCSGRGYARLPAEQVRKALALEGLEIAETTWRRDYKPFYEQLVTQCHKEESIADSMLAAVTA
;
A
#
# COMPACT_ATOMS: atom_id res chain seq x y z
N MET A 1 -14.12 -24.27 0.63
CA MET A 1 -13.61 -23.09 -0.12
C MET A 1 -13.05 -22.05 0.86
N ARG A 2 -11.96 -21.36 0.51
CA ARG A 2 -11.39 -20.25 1.31
C ARG A 2 -11.69 -18.90 0.66
N LEU A 3 -11.77 -17.81 1.42
CA LEU A 3 -11.99 -16.45 0.89
C LEU A 3 -10.96 -16.08 -0.18
N GLU A 4 -9.70 -16.47 -0.01
CA GLU A 4 -8.62 -16.19 -0.98
C GLU A 4 -8.86 -16.78 -2.38
N SER A 5 -9.76 -17.76 -2.51
CA SER A 5 -10.11 -18.35 -3.81
C SER A 5 -11.21 -17.61 -4.54
N ILE A 6 -11.94 -16.70 -3.87
CA ILE A 6 -13.03 -15.90 -4.44
C ILE A 6 -12.62 -15.15 -5.72
N PRO A 7 -11.47 -14.44 -5.79
CA PRO A 7 -11.12 -13.69 -6.99
C PRO A 7 -11.04 -14.57 -8.24
N LYS A 8 -10.75 -15.87 -8.10
CA LYS A 8 -10.74 -16.83 -9.21
C LYS A 8 -12.13 -17.08 -9.78
N CYS A 9 -13.19 -16.91 -8.99
CA CYS A 9 -14.57 -17.07 -9.43
C CYS A 9 -15.06 -15.88 -10.27
N PHE A 10 -14.45 -14.70 -10.10
CA PHE A 10 -14.75 -13.49 -10.87
C PHE A 10 -13.86 -13.33 -12.12
N ALA A 11 -12.80 -14.13 -12.24
CA ALA A 11 -11.96 -14.15 -13.42
C ALA A 11 -12.62 -14.93 -14.56
N PRO A 12 -12.51 -14.46 -15.83
CA PRO A 12 -13.02 -15.21 -16.97
C PRO A 12 -12.32 -16.57 -17.06
N LYS A 13 -13.10 -17.64 -17.05
CA LYS A 13 -12.59 -19.00 -17.25
C LYS A 13 -12.28 -19.20 -18.73
N SER A 14 -11.04 -19.58 -19.06
CA SER A 14 -10.70 -19.98 -20.41
C SER A 14 -11.52 -21.22 -20.83
N PRO A 15 -11.99 -21.31 -22.08
CA PRO A 15 -12.60 -22.52 -22.57
C PRO A 15 -11.63 -23.69 -22.40
N THR A 16 -12.10 -24.75 -21.74
CA THR A 16 -11.34 -25.99 -21.58
C THR A 16 -11.42 -26.78 -22.89
N PHE A 17 -10.35 -26.75 -23.68
CA PHE A 17 -10.16 -27.64 -24.82
C PHE A 17 -9.46 -28.92 -24.33
N SER A 18 -10.22 -29.88 -23.81
CA SER A 18 -9.69 -31.18 -23.41
C SER A 18 -10.60 -32.30 -23.88
N ASP A 19 -10.03 -33.36 -24.43
CA ASP A 19 -10.71 -34.63 -24.77
C ASP A 19 -10.79 -35.58 -23.55
N SER A 20 -10.40 -35.09 -22.36
CA SER A 20 -10.56 -35.86 -21.12
C SER A 20 -12.05 -35.96 -20.78
N PRO A 21 -12.57 -37.17 -20.53
CA PRO A 21 -13.97 -37.34 -20.14
C PRO A 21 -14.25 -36.51 -18.89
N ARG A 22 -15.44 -35.89 -18.82
CA ARG A 22 -15.88 -35.14 -17.65
C ARG A 22 -15.72 -36.04 -16.43
N ALA A 23 -14.85 -35.65 -15.50
CA ALA A 23 -14.67 -36.39 -14.26
C ALA A 23 -16.03 -36.59 -13.59
N THR A 24 -16.40 -37.84 -13.32
CA THR A 24 -17.64 -38.21 -12.60
C THR A 24 -17.51 -37.97 -11.10
N ALA A 25 -16.33 -37.59 -10.61
CA ALA A 25 -16.11 -37.18 -9.23
C ALA A 25 -16.77 -35.81 -8.98
N SER A 26 -17.77 -35.80 -8.11
CA SER A 26 -18.61 -34.65 -7.75
C SER A 26 -17.96 -33.66 -6.78
N ASP A 27 -16.68 -33.83 -6.42
CA ASP A 27 -16.01 -33.05 -5.38
C ASP A 27 -15.60 -31.63 -5.83
N SER A 28 -15.92 -31.22 -7.05
CA SER A 28 -15.69 -29.86 -7.53
C SER A 28 -16.94 -28.99 -7.35
N LEU A 29 -16.83 -27.93 -6.55
CA LEU A 29 -17.87 -26.90 -6.44
C LEU A 29 -18.23 -26.35 -7.83
N THR A 30 -19.50 -26.48 -8.20
CA THR A 30 -20.04 -25.93 -9.44
C THR A 30 -20.25 -24.41 -9.31
N GLY A 31 -20.49 -23.73 -10.44
CA GLY A 31 -20.80 -22.29 -10.41
C GLY A 31 -22.01 -21.96 -9.53
N THR A 32 -23.01 -22.84 -9.50
CA THR A 32 -24.20 -22.69 -8.64
C THR A 32 -23.86 -22.86 -7.17
N ASP A 33 -23.00 -23.83 -6.80
CA ASP A 33 -22.59 -24.05 -5.41
C ASP A 33 -21.81 -22.84 -4.88
N VAL A 34 -20.96 -22.26 -5.72
CA VAL A 34 -20.24 -21.03 -5.39
C VAL A 34 -21.25 -19.90 -5.17
N MET A 35 -22.20 -19.66 -6.08
CA MET A 35 -23.19 -18.59 -5.90
C MET A 35 -24.06 -18.78 -4.65
N ALA A 36 -24.48 -20.02 -4.35
CA ALA A 36 -25.21 -20.36 -3.14
C ALA A 36 -24.38 -20.11 -1.88
N ALA A 37 -23.10 -20.49 -1.89
CA ALA A 37 -22.18 -20.25 -0.78
C ALA A 37 -21.96 -18.75 -0.53
N PHE A 38 -21.87 -17.94 -1.59
CA PHE A 38 -21.81 -16.49 -1.47
C PHE A 38 -23.09 -15.90 -0.87
N GLY A 39 -24.26 -16.34 -1.33
CA GLY A 39 -25.54 -15.89 -0.76
C GLY A 39 -25.66 -16.20 0.73
N MET A 40 -25.26 -17.41 1.14
CA MET A 40 -25.24 -17.80 2.56
C MET A 40 -24.21 -17.02 3.38
N CYS A 41 -22.98 -16.86 2.85
CA CYS A 41 -21.94 -16.07 3.50
C CYS A 41 -22.35 -14.60 3.63
N GLN A 42 -23.02 -14.04 2.62
CA GLN A 42 -23.53 -12.67 2.67
C GLN A 42 -24.62 -12.54 3.74
N ALA A 43 -25.52 -13.51 3.88
CA ALA A 43 -26.56 -13.49 4.91
C ALA A 43 -26.00 -13.57 6.34
N GLN A 44 -24.91 -14.30 6.56
CA GLN A 44 -24.35 -14.54 7.89
C GLN A 44 -23.17 -13.62 8.27
N ALA A 45 -22.36 -13.22 7.29
CA ALA A 45 -21.11 -12.49 7.47
C ALA A 45 -20.94 -11.38 6.43
N GLU A 46 -22.01 -10.60 6.23
CA GLU A 46 -22.09 -9.54 5.21
C GLU A 46 -20.93 -8.55 5.29
N PHE A 47 -20.61 -8.09 6.51
CA PHE A 47 -19.58 -7.08 6.73
C PHE A 47 -18.18 -7.57 6.32
N GLY A 48 -17.81 -8.79 6.73
CA GLY A 48 -16.54 -9.41 6.35
C GLY A 48 -16.42 -9.67 4.85
N LEU A 49 -17.52 -10.11 4.22
CA LEU A 49 -17.57 -10.36 2.78
C LEU A 49 -17.43 -9.05 1.98
N ASP A 50 -18.16 -8.00 2.36
CA ASP A 50 -18.07 -6.67 1.72
C ASP A 50 -16.65 -6.09 1.85
N LEU A 51 -16.04 -6.18 3.03
CA LEU A 51 -14.65 -5.76 3.27
C LEU A 51 -13.67 -6.50 2.36
N PHE A 52 -13.80 -7.82 2.26
CA PHE A 52 -12.92 -8.65 1.45
C PHE A 52 -13.08 -8.33 -0.04
N LEU A 53 -14.31 -8.27 -0.54
CA LEU A 53 -14.59 -7.95 -1.96
C LEU A 53 -14.08 -6.55 -2.33
N ALA A 54 -14.24 -5.57 -1.44
CA ALA A 54 -13.72 -4.22 -1.65
C ALA A 54 -12.18 -4.19 -1.64
N LYS A 55 -11.53 -4.95 -0.74
CA LYS A 55 -10.07 -5.13 -0.69
C LYS A 55 -9.51 -5.75 -1.97
N GLN A 56 -10.25 -6.66 -2.61
CA GLN A 56 -9.86 -7.26 -3.89
C GLN A 56 -10.22 -6.39 -5.11
N GLY A 57 -10.93 -5.27 -4.92
CA GLY A 57 -11.37 -4.39 -6.00
C GLY A 57 -12.52 -4.95 -6.84
N ILE A 58 -13.27 -5.91 -6.32
CA ILE A 58 -14.43 -6.52 -7.00
C ILE A 58 -15.69 -5.69 -6.75
N SER A 59 -15.88 -5.19 -5.52
CA SER A 59 -17.00 -4.32 -5.14
C SER A 59 -16.51 -2.91 -4.79
N SER A 60 -17.45 -1.94 -4.76
CA SER A 60 -17.15 -0.60 -4.26
C SER A 60 -16.90 -0.64 -2.74
N PRO A 61 -15.95 0.18 -2.22
CA PRO A 61 -15.64 0.19 -0.79
C PRO A 61 -16.72 0.87 0.07
N GLU A 62 -17.71 1.53 -0.54
CA GLU A 62 -18.71 2.36 0.14
C GLU A 62 -19.50 1.58 1.19
N ARG A 63 -20.05 0.40 0.83
CA ARG A 63 -20.81 -0.44 1.78
C ARG A 63 -19.97 -0.92 2.94
N ALA A 64 -18.72 -1.30 2.66
CA ALA A 64 -17.79 -1.77 3.68
C ALA A 64 -17.41 -0.64 4.65
N LEU A 65 -17.21 0.57 4.13
CA LEU A 65 -16.94 1.77 4.92
C LEU A 65 -18.15 2.19 5.76
N GLU A 66 -19.37 2.12 5.21
CA GLU A 66 -20.60 2.44 5.93
C GLU A 66 -20.80 1.50 7.13
N ARG A 67 -20.66 0.19 6.94
CA ARG A 67 -20.74 -0.80 8.04
C ARG A 67 -19.64 -0.59 9.09
N LEU A 68 -18.41 -0.32 8.66
CA LEU A 68 -17.31 -0.02 9.58
C LEU A 68 -17.58 1.27 10.36
N LYS A 69 -18.23 2.27 9.74
CA LYS A 69 -18.65 3.51 10.39
C LYS A 69 -19.75 3.27 11.41
N GLU A 70 -20.75 2.45 11.10
CA GLU A 70 -21.80 2.07 12.06
C GLU A 70 -21.21 1.34 13.29
N TYR A 71 -20.29 0.41 13.05
CA TYR A 71 -19.53 -0.23 14.13
C TYR A 71 -18.74 0.79 14.95
N ALA A 72 -18.06 1.73 14.28
CA ALA A 72 -17.26 2.75 14.93
C ALA A 72 -18.11 3.69 15.79
N ILE A 73 -19.31 4.08 15.34
CA ILE A 73 -20.25 4.91 16.11
C ILE A 73 -20.70 4.17 17.37
N LYS A 74 -21.07 2.88 17.26
CA LYS A 74 -21.43 2.04 18.41
C LYS A 74 -20.27 1.91 19.40
N ALA A 75 -19.06 1.70 18.89
CA ALA A 75 -17.84 1.58 19.70
C ALA A 75 -17.42 2.91 20.34
N ALA A 76 -17.65 4.05 19.68
CA ALA A 76 -17.25 5.37 20.15
C ALA A 76 -17.85 5.73 21.52
N GLY A 77 -19.03 5.22 21.86
CA GLY A 77 -19.68 5.41 23.16
C GLY A 77 -18.84 4.90 24.34
N ALA A 78 -18.03 3.86 24.13
CA ALA A 78 -17.12 3.30 25.15
C ALA A 78 -15.79 4.09 25.25
N HIS A 79 -15.44 4.90 24.24
CA HIS A 79 -14.18 5.62 24.17
C HIS A 79 -14.31 7.04 24.68
N LYS A 80 -13.85 7.27 25.92
CA LYS A 80 -13.93 8.57 26.62
C LYS A 80 -13.38 9.75 25.80
N ALA A 81 -12.30 9.53 25.04
CA ALA A 81 -11.65 10.57 24.25
C ALA A 81 -12.52 11.08 23.10
N ILE A 82 -13.24 10.17 22.45
CA ILE A 82 -14.14 10.51 21.33
C ILE A 82 -15.43 11.10 21.90
N ARG A 83 -15.98 10.47 22.94
CA ARG A 83 -17.22 10.89 23.61
C ARG A 83 -17.20 12.34 24.13
N LYS A 84 -16.01 12.89 24.43
CA LYS A 84 -15.88 14.28 24.93
C LYS A 84 -16.29 15.34 23.90
N HIS A 85 -16.20 15.04 22.60
CA HIS A 85 -16.49 16.00 21.54
C HIS A 85 -17.98 16.08 21.21
N SER A 86 -18.41 17.11 20.48
CA SER A 86 -19.77 17.18 19.93
C SER A 86 -20.01 16.09 18.88
N GLU A 87 -21.26 15.70 18.66
CA GLU A 87 -21.62 14.62 17.72
C GLU A 87 -21.12 14.88 16.29
N GLU A 88 -21.16 16.14 15.81
CA GLU A 88 -20.64 16.49 14.48
C GLU A 88 -19.13 16.23 14.35
N VAL A 89 -18.36 16.62 15.36
CA VAL A 89 -16.90 16.46 15.42
C VAL A 89 -16.55 14.98 15.55
N GLN A 90 -17.32 14.23 16.35
CA GLN A 90 -17.19 12.77 16.46
C GLN A 90 -17.42 12.09 15.12
N HIS A 91 -18.52 12.41 14.42
CA HIS A 91 -18.86 11.79 13.14
C HIS A 91 -17.81 12.07 12.06
N LYS A 92 -17.27 13.30 12.00
CA LYS A 92 -16.16 13.64 11.09
C LYS A 92 -14.90 12.86 11.45
N ALA A 93 -14.49 12.85 12.72
CA ALA A 93 -13.30 12.13 13.17
C ALA A 93 -13.40 10.63 12.90
N ILE A 94 -14.54 10.03 13.20
CA ILE A 94 -14.83 8.62 12.91
C ILE A 94 -14.74 8.36 11.40
N GLY A 95 -15.35 9.22 10.57
CA GLY A 95 -15.29 9.07 9.11
C GLY A 95 -13.84 8.99 8.58
N ILE A 96 -12.96 9.88 9.05
CA ILE A 96 -11.54 9.87 8.70
C ILE A 96 -10.88 8.58 9.19
N MET A 97 -11.05 8.24 10.47
CA MET A 97 -10.43 7.05 11.06
C MET A 97 -10.86 5.76 10.35
N VAL A 98 -12.13 5.65 9.98
CA VAL A 98 -12.71 4.53 9.21
C VAL A 98 -12.06 4.42 7.83
N ALA A 99 -11.94 5.54 7.10
CA ALA A 99 -11.30 5.56 5.78
C ALA A 99 -9.83 5.13 5.88
N PHE A 100 -9.08 5.66 6.85
CA PHE A 100 -7.69 5.26 7.09
C PHE A 100 -7.56 3.82 7.60
N ALA A 101 -8.54 3.32 8.36
CA ALA A 101 -8.52 1.96 8.87
C ALA A 101 -8.74 0.96 7.73
N PHE A 102 -9.70 1.23 6.84
CA PHE A 102 -9.91 0.44 5.64
C PHE A 102 -8.70 0.48 4.70
N GLN A 103 -8.05 1.64 4.54
CA GLN A 103 -6.80 1.73 3.77
C GLN A 103 -5.64 0.93 4.39
N ASP A 104 -5.55 0.86 5.71
CA ASP A 104 -4.51 0.07 6.39
C ASP A 104 -4.81 -1.43 6.31
N TYR A 105 -6.09 -1.78 6.42
CA TYR A 105 -6.61 -3.14 6.23
C TYR A 105 -6.40 -3.66 4.80
N SER A 106 -6.73 -2.85 3.79
CA SER A 106 -6.63 -3.22 2.36
C SER A 106 -5.21 -3.21 1.82
N ARG A 107 -4.23 -2.71 2.58
CA ARG A 107 -2.81 -2.80 2.19
C ARG A 107 -2.36 -4.26 2.14
N SER A 108 -1.54 -4.55 1.14
CA SER A 108 -0.92 -5.86 0.94
C SER A 108 0.54 -5.68 0.53
N ALA A 109 1.30 -6.77 0.52
CA ALA A 109 2.66 -6.76 -0.02
C ALA A 109 2.70 -6.36 -1.51
N ALA A 110 1.62 -6.61 -2.25
CA ALA A 110 1.50 -6.25 -3.66
C ALA A 110 1.04 -4.81 -3.87
N SER A 111 0.47 -4.15 -2.86
CA SER A 111 -0.06 -2.80 -3.04
C SER A 111 1.06 -1.77 -3.19
N VAL A 112 0.79 -0.78 -4.03
CA VAL A 112 1.70 0.34 -4.30
C VAL A 112 1.02 1.64 -3.92
N ARG A 113 1.81 2.66 -3.59
CA ARG A 113 1.34 4.02 -3.35
C ARG A 113 2.01 4.97 -4.33
N THR A 114 1.36 6.08 -4.65
CA THR A 114 1.97 7.15 -5.44
C THR A 114 3.20 7.70 -4.72
N CYS A 115 4.25 8.01 -5.48
CA CYS A 115 5.46 8.56 -4.90
C CYS A 115 5.21 9.99 -4.43
N GLU A 116 5.30 10.22 -3.12
CA GLU A 116 5.12 11.54 -2.51
C GLU A 116 6.18 12.54 -2.98
N CYS A 117 7.40 12.09 -3.25
CA CYS A 117 8.52 12.95 -3.66
C CYS A 117 8.33 13.61 -5.03
N CYS A 118 7.76 12.89 -6.00
CA CYS A 118 7.54 13.39 -7.35
C CYS A 118 6.06 13.49 -7.73
N ARG A 119 5.14 13.29 -6.77
CA ARG A 119 3.68 13.27 -6.98
C ARG A 119 3.22 12.41 -8.17
N GLY A 120 3.94 11.33 -8.44
CA GLY A 120 3.66 10.43 -9.58
C GLY A 120 4.25 10.83 -10.94
N GLU A 121 5.07 11.89 -11.03
CA GLU A 121 5.72 12.28 -12.30
C GLU A 121 6.92 11.40 -12.65
N GLY A 122 7.63 10.89 -11.64
CA GLY A 122 8.81 10.03 -11.79
C GLY A 122 10.14 10.79 -11.88
N PHE A 123 10.08 12.10 -12.10
CA PHE A 123 11.22 13.01 -12.19
C PHE A 123 11.10 14.13 -11.17
N ILE A 124 12.22 14.76 -10.84
CA ILE A 124 12.30 15.96 -10.02
C ILE A 124 13.22 16.94 -10.76
N ASP A 125 12.89 18.21 -10.72
CA ASP A 125 13.76 19.24 -11.27
C ASP A 125 14.95 19.47 -10.33
N ALA A 126 16.17 19.39 -10.87
CA ALA A 126 17.39 19.66 -10.15
C ALA A 126 18.21 20.73 -10.89
N GLU A 127 18.70 21.71 -10.13
CA GLU A 127 19.69 22.66 -10.64
C GLU A 127 21.05 21.96 -10.72
N VAL A 128 21.57 21.84 -11.93
CA VAL A 128 22.89 21.28 -12.20
C VAL A 128 23.77 22.39 -12.77
N PHE A 129 24.98 22.48 -12.24
CA PHE A 129 26.04 23.32 -12.80
C PHE A 129 26.69 22.55 -13.94
N THR A 130 26.43 22.96 -15.18
CA THR A 130 27.13 22.43 -16.35
C THR A 130 28.22 23.41 -16.76
N ASN A 131 29.46 22.91 -16.84
CA ASN A 131 30.57 23.69 -17.36
C ASN A 131 30.51 23.66 -18.88
N LYS A 132 30.20 24.79 -19.50
CA LYS A 132 30.20 24.95 -20.95
C LYS A 132 31.43 25.74 -21.36
N VAL A 133 32.17 25.22 -22.34
CA VAL A 133 33.25 25.94 -22.99
C VAL A 133 32.64 26.99 -23.92
N GLN A 134 33.04 28.24 -23.75
CA GLN A 134 32.69 29.35 -24.62
C GLN A 134 33.98 29.90 -25.26
N TYR A 135 33.81 30.56 -26.40
CA TYR A 135 34.88 31.24 -27.13
C TYR A 135 34.52 32.72 -27.23
N PRO A 136 34.82 33.55 -26.20
CA PRO A 136 34.42 34.96 -26.16
C PRO A 136 34.94 35.75 -27.36
N ASP A 137 36.19 35.49 -27.76
CA ASP A 137 36.88 36.15 -28.87
C ASP A 137 36.80 35.38 -30.21
N GLY A 138 35.91 34.37 -30.28
CA GLY A 138 35.73 33.51 -31.45
C GLY A 138 36.59 32.24 -31.44
N LYS A 139 36.25 31.29 -32.33
CA LYS A 139 36.91 29.98 -32.41
C LYS A 139 38.40 30.12 -32.77
N PRO A 140 39.27 29.22 -32.29
CA PRO A 140 40.69 29.28 -32.60
C PRO A 140 40.92 29.25 -34.12
N PRO A 141 41.75 30.16 -34.65
CA PRO A 141 42.02 30.24 -36.08
C PRO A 141 42.77 28.99 -36.57
N LYS A 142 42.55 28.58 -37.84
CA LYS A 142 43.07 27.30 -38.38
C LYS A 142 44.59 27.16 -38.28
N TRP A 143 45.34 28.26 -38.38
CA TRP A 143 46.81 28.25 -38.30
C TRP A 143 47.32 27.83 -36.90
N ALA A 144 46.54 28.07 -35.84
CA ALA A 144 46.91 27.72 -34.47
C ALA A 144 47.08 26.20 -34.28
N LYS A 145 46.49 25.36 -35.14
CA LYS A 145 46.65 23.89 -35.12
C LYS A 145 48.04 23.41 -35.57
N ILE A 146 48.79 24.25 -36.29
CA ILE A 146 50.03 23.84 -37.00
C ILE A 146 51.28 24.36 -36.25
N THR A 147 51.12 25.39 -35.42
CA THR A 147 52.19 25.99 -34.61
C THR A 147 52.50 25.18 -33.35
N LYS A 148 53.78 24.85 -33.13
CA LYS A 148 54.27 24.33 -31.85
C LYS A 148 54.42 25.50 -30.85
N GLY A 149 53.51 25.60 -29.90
CA GLY A 149 53.56 26.60 -28.81
C GLY A 149 52.26 27.37 -28.59
N VAL A 150 51.28 27.23 -29.47
CA VAL A 150 49.95 27.84 -29.35
C VAL A 150 48.93 26.72 -29.23
N PHE A 151 48.14 26.71 -28.15
CA PHE A 151 47.17 25.65 -27.89
C PHE A 151 45.74 26.16 -28.08
N PRO A 152 44.83 25.37 -28.70
CA PRO A 152 43.43 25.74 -28.86
C PRO A 152 42.71 26.11 -27.54
N SER A 153 43.18 25.61 -26.40
CA SER A 153 42.67 25.94 -25.07
C SER A 153 42.86 27.41 -24.68
N TYR A 154 43.72 28.17 -25.38
CA TYR A 154 43.94 29.59 -25.10
C TYR A 154 42.75 30.47 -25.48
N TRP A 155 41.84 29.96 -26.32
CA TRP A 155 40.58 30.62 -26.70
C TRP A 155 39.38 30.11 -25.91
N GLU A 156 39.57 29.12 -25.02
CA GLU A 156 38.50 28.45 -24.29
C GLU A 156 38.33 29.08 -22.92
N GLU A 157 37.14 29.61 -22.65
CA GLU A 157 36.73 30.01 -21.31
C GLU A 157 35.69 29.02 -20.78
N VAL A 158 35.94 28.45 -19.60
CA VAL A 158 35.00 27.54 -18.95
C VAL A 158 34.02 28.37 -18.12
N LYS A 159 32.76 28.42 -18.56
CA LYS A 159 31.70 29.11 -17.82
C LYS A 159 30.75 28.09 -17.20
N SER A 160 30.57 28.17 -15.89
CA SER A 160 29.54 27.39 -15.19
C SER A 160 28.17 27.99 -15.47
N VAL A 161 27.31 27.25 -16.18
CA VAL A 161 25.92 27.62 -16.44
C VAL A 161 25.01 26.84 -15.49
N ARG A 162 24.06 27.52 -14.87
CA ARG A 162 23.01 26.87 -14.08
C ARG A 162 21.91 26.41 -15.02
N GLU A 163 21.68 25.11 -15.08
CA GLU A 163 20.62 24.51 -15.88
C GLU A 163 19.68 23.72 -14.98
N VAL A 164 18.37 23.87 -15.20
CA VAL A 164 17.36 23.04 -14.54
C VAL A 164 17.17 21.79 -15.40
N VAL A 165 17.56 20.64 -14.88
CA VAL A 165 17.40 19.34 -15.57
C VAL A 165 16.46 18.43 -14.81
N LYS A 166 15.68 17.64 -15.55
CA LYS A 166 14.82 16.60 -14.98
C LYS A 166 15.65 15.39 -14.60
N VAL A 167 15.87 15.19 -13.31
CA VAL A 167 16.52 13.99 -12.79
C VAL A 167 15.50 12.96 -12.35
N LEU A 168 15.86 11.68 -12.44
CA LEU A 168 15.02 10.61 -11.92
C LEU A 168 14.77 10.81 -10.42
N CYS A 169 13.53 10.67 -9.99
CA CYS A 169 13.19 10.74 -8.58
C CYS A 169 14.02 9.69 -7.81
N PRO A 170 14.78 10.06 -6.77
CA PRO A 170 15.65 9.12 -6.06
C PRO A 170 14.87 8.01 -5.35
N THR A 171 13.63 8.30 -4.94
CA THR A 171 12.78 7.39 -4.17
C THR A 171 12.11 6.35 -5.05
N CYS A 172 11.44 6.75 -6.14
CA CYS A 172 10.76 5.81 -7.03
C CYS A 172 11.61 5.37 -8.23
N LYS A 173 12.75 6.03 -8.48
CA LYS A 173 13.64 5.78 -9.63
C LYS A 173 12.88 5.76 -10.95
N GLY A 174 11.98 6.73 -11.15
CA GLY A 174 11.14 6.83 -12.35
C GLY A 174 9.89 5.94 -12.36
N LYS A 175 9.71 5.03 -11.39
CA LYS A 175 8.55 4.11 -11.35
C LYS A 175 7.22 4.79 -11.01
N LYS A 176 7.24 6.06 -10.56
CA LYS A 176 6.07 6.86 -10.13
C LYS A 176 5.36 6.35 -8.87
N VAL A 177 5.51 5.06 -8.56
CA VAL A 177 4.92 4.39 -7.41
C VAL A 177 5.99 3.80 -6.49
N ILE A 178 5.65 3.65 -5.22
CA ILE A 178 6.46 3.04 -4.17
C ILE A 178 5.72 1.81 -3.66
N SER A 179 6.41 0.68 -3.53
CA SER A 179 5.82 -0.53 -2.95
C SER A 179 5.54 -0.34 -1.45
N ASN A 180 4.42 -0.87 -0.99
CA ASN A 180 4.10 -0.99 0.44
C ASN A 180 4.72 -2.25 1.07
N ALA A 181 5.33 -3.12 0.26
CA ALA A 181 6.05 -4.28 0.75
C ALA A 181 7.11 -3.90 1.77
N CYS A 182 7.22 -4.72 2.81
CA CYS A 182 8.30 -4.63 3.77
C CYS A 182 9.61 -4.98 3.07
N ARG A 183 10.74 -4.59 3.68
CA ARG A 183 12.09 -4.90 3.17
C ARG A 183 12.38 -6.41 3.10
N CYS A 184 11.53 -7.26 3.68
CA CYS A 184 11.53 -8.70 3.42
C CYS A 184 10.94 -9.07 2.05
N HIS A 185 10.66 -8.09 1.18
CA HIS A 185 10.05 -8.25 -0.14
C HIS A 185 8.67 -8.92 -0.10
N GLY A 186 7.85 -8.58 0.89
CA GLY A 186 6.51 -9.17 1.00
C GLY A 186 6.45 -10.54 1.68
N ARG A 187 7.59 -11.20 1.90
CA ARG A 187 7.62 -12.60 2.38
C ARG A 187 7.09 -12.81 3.79
N GLY A 188 7.09 -11.78 4.64
CA GLY A 188 6.69 -11.89 6.04
C GLY A 188 7.67 -12.68 6.93
N LYS A 189 8.47 -13.58 6.35
CA LYS A 189 9.47 -14.40 7.04
C LYS A 189 10.91 -14.03 6.64
N VAL A 190 11.83 -14.19 7.57
CA VAL A 190 13.28 -13.96 7.42
C VAL A 190 14.03 -15.13 8.03
N LEU A 191 15.19 -15.48 7.47
CA LEU A 191 16.03 -16.55 7.98
C LEU A 191 16.52 -16.23 9.40
N ASP A 192 16.25 -17.14 10.34
CA ASP A 192 16.81 -17.09 11.68
C ASP A 192 18.23 -17.64 11.61
N LYS A 193 19.21 -16.73 11.49
CA LYS A 193 20.62 -17.11 11.42
C LYS A 193 21.05 -17.95 12.62
N LYS A 194 20.60 -17.57 13.83
CA LYS A 194 21.03 -18.25 15.06
C LYS A 194 20.53 -19.69 15.13
N LEU A 195 19.27 -19.93 14.77
CA LEU A 195 18.72 -21.29 14.76
C LEU A 195 19.20 -22.09 13.56
N SER A 196 19.38 -21.44 12.41
CA SER A 196 19.87 -22.11 11.20
C SER A 196 21.31 -22.59 11.37
N ASP A 197 22.17 -21.77 11.95
CA ASP A 197 23.58 -22.12 12.19
C ASP A 197 23.71 -23.27 13.21
N LYS A 198 22.80 -23.35 14.19
CA LYS A 198 22.79 -24.42 15.21
C LYS A 198 22.26 -25.76 14.69
N THR A 199 21.25 -25.71 13.83
CA THR A 199 20.57 -26.92 13.34
C THR A 199 21.13 -27.41 12.01
N GLY A 200 21.95 -26.59 11.32
CA GLY A 200 22.45 -26.88 9.98
C GLY A 200 21.38 -26.80 8.88
N ILE A 201 20.15 -26.42 9.24
CA ILE A 201 18.98 -26.36 8.34
C ILE A 201 18.44 -24.93 8.35
N PRO A 202 18.06 -24.34 7.20
CA PRO A 202 17.45 -23.01 7.17
C PRO A 202 16.14 -22.94 7.95
N VAL A 203 16.17 -22.32 9.13
CA VAL A 203 14.99 -22.06 9.96
C VAL A 203 14.49 -20.65 9.67
N MET A 204 13.20 -20.53 9.34
CA MET A 204 12.56 -19.25 9.06
C MET A 204 11.83 -18.73 10.31
N LYS A 205 12.05 -17.47 10.66
CA LYS A 205 11.28 -16.75 11.68
C LYS A 205 10.45 -15.64 11.05
N ASP A 206 9.50 -15.10 11.81
CA ASP A 206 8.77 -13.91 11.38
C ASP A 206 9.70 -12.70 11.26
N CYS A 207 9.45 -11.87 10.25
CA CYS A 207 10.23 -10.67 10.00
C CYS A 207 9.99 -9.66 11.11
N ASP A 208 11.05 -9.30 11.85
CA ASP A 208 10.99 -8.35 12.97
C ASP A 208 10.39 -6.98 12.57
N LYS A 209 10.51 -6.57 11.29
CA LYS A 209 10.02 -5.26 10.81
C LYS A 209 8.53 -5.22 10.53
N CYS A 210 7.95 -6.30 10.01
CA CYS A 210 6.52 -6.35 9.69
C CYS A 210 5.74 -7.34 10.56
N SER A 211 6.40 -8.00 11.50
CA SER A 211 5.80 -9.00 12.39
C SER A 211 5.00 -10.04 11.61
N GLY A 212 5.61 -10.64 10.59
CA GLY A 212 4.95 -11.65 9.75
C GLY A 212 4.07 -11.11 8.61
N ARG A 213 3.65 -9.84 8.63
CA ARG A 213 2.65 -9.31 7.66
C ARG A 213 3.13 -9.16 6.22
N GLY A 214 4.43 -8.98 6.00
CA GLY A 214 5.01 -8.75 4.67
C GLY A 214 4.94 -7.31 4.15
N TYR A 215 4.15 -6.42 4.77
CA TYR A 215 4.02 -5.00 4.38
C TYR A 215 4.04 -4.06 5.59
N ALA A 216 4.31 -2.78 5.34
CA ALA A 216 4.30 -1.75 6.38
C ALA A 216 2.86 -1.30 6.69
N ARG A 217 2.56 -1.09 7.98
CA ARG A 217 1.29 -0.44 8.38
C ARG A 217 1.28 1.01 7.91
N LEU A 218 0.08 1.54 7.71
CA LEU A 218 -0.10 2.97 7.57
C LEU A 218 0.37 3.67 8.86
N PRO A 219 1.24 4.69 8.80
CA PRO A 219 1.70 5.37 9.99
C PRO A 219 0.52 6.05 10.70
N ALA A 220 0.23 5.67 11.95
CA ALA A 220 -0.87 6.26 12.73
C ALA A 220 -0.79 7.79 12.84
N GLU A 221 0.41 8.36 12.69
CA GLU A 221 0.64 9.80 12.64
C GLU A 221 -0.03 10.48 11.43
N GLN A 222 -0.18 9.79 10.29
CA GLN A 222 -0.92 10.33 9.14
C GLN A 222 -2.39 10.53 9.47
N VAL A 223 -2.98 9.66 10.30
CA VAL A 223 -4.37 9.79 10.76
C VAL A 223 -4.51 11.01 11.66
N ARG A 224 -3.56 11.22 12.59
CA ARG A 224 -3.53 12.42 13.45
C ARG A 224 -3.44 13.70 12.63
N LYS A 225 -2.58 13.73 11.61
CA LYS A 225 -2.46 14.88 10.70
C LYS A 225 -3.73 15.14 9.90
N ALA A 226 -4.39 14.09 9.41
CA ALA A 226 -5.66 14.24 8.71
C ALA A 226 -6.77 14.78 9.64
N LEU A 227 -6.81 14.34 10.89
CA LEU A 227 -7.74 14.87 11.89
C LEU A 227 -7.47 16.34 12.21
N ALA A 228 -6.20 16.75 12.24
CA ALA A 228 -5.83 18.15 12.46
C ALA A 228 -6.30 19.07 11.32
N LEU A 229 -6.25 18.59 10.07
CA LEU A 229 -6.77 19.34 8.91
C LEU A 229 -8.29 19.60 8.99
N GLU A 230 -9.03 18.72 9.66
CA GLU A 230 -10.48 18.84 9.89
C GLU A 230 -10.82 19.55 11.21
N GLY A 231 -9.83 20.17 11.87
CA GLY A 231 -10.01 20.98 13.07
C GLY A 231 -9.88 20.23 14.41
N LEU A 232 -9.55 18.93 14.42
CA LEU A 232 -9.17 18.20 15.64
C LEU A 232 -7.65 18.25 15.86
N GLU A 233 -7.18 19.33 16.46
CA GLU A 233 -5.79 19.41 16.90
C GLU A 233 -5.53 18.56 18.15
N ILE A 234 -4.94 17.38 17.94
CA ILE A 234 -4.61 16.44 19.01
C ILE A 234 -3.09 16.40 19.16
N ALA A 235 -2.60 16.70 20.36
CA ALA A 235 -1.19 16.53 20.72
C ALA A 235 -0.74 15.07 20.54
N GLU A 236 0.51 14.85 20.13
CA GLU A 236 1.01 13.50 19.81
C GLU A 236 0.88 12.51 20.98
N THR A 237 1.16 12.97 22.20
CA THR A 237 1.06 12.16 23.42
C THR A 237 -0.37 11.72 23.69
N THR A 238 -1.32 12.65 23.60
CA THR A 238 -2.76 12.38 23.73
C THR A 238 -3.25 11.44 22.63
N TRP A 239 -2.81 11.65 21.39
CA TRP A 239 -3.13 10.77 20.26
C TRP A 239 -2.73 9.32 20.56
N ARG A 240 -1.48 9.12 20.96
CA ARG A 240 -0.91 7.77 21.22
C ARG A 240 -1.67 7.03 22.32
N ARG A 241 -2.08 7.74 23.37
CA ARG A 241 -2.74 7.13 24.54
C ARG A 241 -4.24 6.93 24.34
N ASP A 242 -4.91 7.93 23.78
CA ASP A 242 -6.37 8.07 23.92
C ASP A 242 -7.14 7.82 22.60
N TYR A 243 -6.52 8.05 21.44
CA TYR A 243 -7.19 7.92 20.12
C TYR A 243 -6.64 6.76 19.27
N LYS A 244 -5.33 6.55 19.32
CA LYS A 244 -4.64 5.49 18.58
C LYS A 244 -5.22 4.09 18.90
N PRO A 245 -5.56 3.73 20.16
CA PRO A 245 -6.16 2.44 20.45
C PRO A 245 -7.51 2.22 19.75
N PHE A 246 -8.32 3.28 19.63
CA PHE A 246 -9.58 3.20 18.89
C PHE A 246 -9.33 2.97 17.39
N TYR A 247 -8.40 3.71 16.80
CA TYR A 247 -8.00 3.47 15.40
C TYR A 247 -7.50 2.04 15.16
N GLU A 248 -6.62 1.53 16.04
CA GLU A 248 -6.12 0.15 15.96
C GLU A 248 -7.23 -0.89 16.16
N GLN A 249 -8.22 -0.59 17.01
CA GLN A 249 -9.42 -1.42 17.18
C GLN A 249 -10.22 -1.51 15.87
N LEU A 250 -10.42 -0.41 15.14
CA LEU A 250 -11.13 -0.41 13.85
C LEU A 250 -10.43 -1.32 12.83
N VAL A 251 -9.10 -1.22 12.70
CA VAL A 251 -8.37 -2.10 11.78
C VAL A 251 -8.43 -3.56 12.21
N THR A 252 -8.36 -3.80 13.53
CA THR A 252 -8.49 -5.15 14.08
C THR A 252 -9.87 -5.72 13.79
N GLN A 253 -10.93 -4.90 13.87
CA GLN A 253 -12.28 -5.34 13.53
C GLN A 253 -12.36 -5.78 12.07
N CYS A 254 -11.78 -5.03 11.12
CA CYS A 254 -11.78 -5.45 9.72
C CYS A 254 -11.18 -6.85 9.51
N HIS A 255 -10.07 -7.17 10.17
CA HIS A 255 -9.46 -8.50 10.09
C HIS A 255 -10.27 -9.60 10.79
N LYS A 256 -10.94 -9.27 11.91
CA LYS A 256 -11.85 -10.21 12.58
C LYS A 256 -13.02 -10.58 11.68
N GLU A 257 -13.62 -9.60 11.03
CA GLU A 257 -14.76 -9.79 10.13
C GLU A 257 -14.36 -10.58 8.88
N GLU A 258 -13.20 -10.29 8.29
CA GLU A 258 -12.64 -11.13 7.21
C GLU A 258 -12.46 -12.58 7.67
N SER A 259 -11.96 -12.82 8.89
CA SER A 259 -11.79 -14.17 9.43
C SER A 259 -13.12 -14.89 9.70
N ILE A 260 -14.16 -14.16 10.11
CA ILE A 260 -15.51 -14.70 10.30
C ILE A 260 -16.07 -15.11 8.93
N ALA A 261 -15.96 -14.25 7.93
CA ALA A 261 -16.39 -14.57 6.56
C ALA A 261 -15.64 -15.77 5.98
N ASP A 262 -14.32 -15.94 6.24
CA ASP A 262 -13.58 -17.15 5.84
C ASP A 262 -14.10 -18.40 6.50
N SER A 263 -14.38 -18.32 7.80
CA SER A 263 -14.89 -19.45 8.56
C SER A 263 -16.29 -19.86 8.09
N MET A 264 -17.18 -18.88 7.83
CA MET A 264 -18.52 -19.14 7.31
C MET A 264 -18.48 -19.72 5.90
N LEU A 265 -17.68 -19.13 5.01
CA LEU A 265 -17.54 -19.66 3.65
C LEU A 265 -16.97 -21.09 3.67
N ALA A 266 -15.96 -21.34 4.50
CA ALA A 266 -15.39 -22.66 4.67
C ALA A 266 -16.43 -23.66 5.19
N ALA A 267 -17.25 -23.28 6.16
CA ALA A 267 -18.30 -24.16 6.71
C ALA A 267 -19.41 -24.49 5.69
N VAL A 268 -19.78 -23.53 4.84
CA VAL A 268 -20.83 -23.70 3.83
C VAL A 268 -20.36 -24.53 2.62
N THR A 269 -19.05 -24.60 2.41
CA THR A 269 -18.44 -25.26 1.24
C THR A 269 -17.53 -26.44 1.63
N ALA A 270 -17.64 -26.90 2.88
CA ALA A 270 -17.05 -28.13 3.39
C ALA A 270 -18.02 -29.29 3.13
#